data_AF-A0A1W6K337-F1
#
_entry.id   AF-A0A1W6K337-F1
#
_cell.length_a   1.000
_cell.length_b   1.000
_cell.length_c   1.000
_cell.angle_alpha   90.00
_cell.angle_beta   90.00
_cell.angle_gamma   90.00
#
_symmetry.space_group_name_H-M   'P 1'
#
loop_
_entity.id
_entity.type
_entity.pdbx_description
1 polymer ?
#
loop_
_entity_poly.entity_id
_entity_poly.type
_entity_poly.pdbx_seq_one_letter_code
_entity_poly.pdbx_strand_id
1 'polypeptide(L)'
;MLSKIVILMIILLEIFSVVSLATNYFPYVQYPKNVLMGQNFTITFGLASNVINSTNFEYATPGTKIVNISSNTGYQGFGGYWLVDKINLTNASELIVSFYGERIGGANPGIVLYSNNFNLEETDGQSGTYEILVAWGGILWLDKLNGYFAAISTLPTFSSGNYTVIFKDVNSSLCVYSITVNSSTYLVKYNTGIPWKSIGYAGIRLDNGIVVPLSFGVKSFIPAKYIVYINGKEYALGYSNGSSSITLRIFSPSVINITFPRYYVYKVITIGTTKSSDIHENFPILQYILIIIAIVFIGLSIWREILNKKT
;
A
#
# COMPACT_ATOMS: atom_id res chain seq x y z
N MET A 1 1.96 43.37 26.17
CA MET A 1 1.96 42.02 26.79
C MET A 1 1.08 41.04 26.00
N LEU A 2 -0.13 41.46 25.58
CA LEU A 2 -1.08 40.64 24.80
C LEU A 2 -0.48 40.05 23.50
N SER A 3 0.22 40.84 22.69
CA SER A 3 0.80 40.33 21.43
C SER A 3 1.87 39.23 21.62
N LYS A 4 2.57 39.17 22.76
CA LYS A 4 3.53 38.09 23.04
C LYS A 4 2.82 36.78 23.39
N ILE A 5 1.66 36.86 24.05
CA ILE A 5 0.82 35.70 24.39
C ILE A 5 0.14 35.15 23.13
N VAL A 6 -0.33 36.01 22.23
CA VAL A 6 -0.93 35.61 20.95
C VAL A 6 0.09 34.93 20.04
N ILE A 7 1.30 35.49 19.92
CA ILE A 7 2.39 34.86 19.17
C ILE A 7 2.79 33.52 19.81
N LEU A 8 2.87 33.44 21.14
CA LEU A 8 3.15 32.18 21.84
C LEU A 8 2.04 31.15 21.62
N MET A 9 0.77 31.56 21.58
CA MET A 9 -0.35 30.67 21.25
C MET A 9 -0.31 30.20 19.80
N ILE A 10 0.04 31.05 18.84
CA ILE A 10 0.19 30.65 17.42
C ILE A 10 1.36 29.68 17.27
N ILE A 11 2.49 29.96 17.91
CA ILE A 11 3.64 29.05 17.94
C ILE A 11 3.26 27.73 18.64
N LEU A 12 2.50 27.76 19.74
CA LEU A 12 2.00 26.52 20.36
C LEU A 12 1.02 25.78 19.46
N LEU A 13 0.15 26.47 18.71
CA LEU A 13 -0.81 25.87 17.79
C LEU A 13 -0.10 25.22 16.60
N GLU A 14 0.94 25.89 16.08
CA GLU A 14 1.81 25.34 15.03
C GLU A 14 2.64 24.16 15.57
N ILE A 15 3.19 24.27 16.78
CA ILE A 15 3.89 23.15 17.43
C ILE A 15 2.92 21.99 17.68
N PHE A 16 1.67 22.20 18.10
CA PHE A 16 0.68 21.13 18.24
C PHE A 16 0.25 20.53 16.90
N SER A 17 0.24 21.32 15.82
CA SER A 17 0.01 20.81 14.45
C SER A 17 1.21 20.03 13.90
N VAL A 18 2.43 20.32 14.38
CA VAL A 18 3.67 19.60 14.03
C VAL A 18 3.92 18.40 14.96
N VAL A 19 3.37 18.41 16.18
CA VAL A 19 3.51 17.36 17.21
C VAL A 19 2.33 16.37 17.20
N SER A 20 1.42 16.46 16.21
CA SER A 20 0.86 15.20 15.71
C SER A 20 2.03 14.47 15.07
N LEU A 21 2.73 13.67 15.86
CA LEU A 21 3.62 12.62 15.38
C LEU A 21 2.84 11.93 14.28
N ALA A 22 3.16 12.29 13.03
CA ALA A 22 2.54 11.76 11.84
C ALA A 22 2.91 10.29 11.84
N THR A 23 2.08 9.48 12.50
CA THR A 23 2.05 8.07 12.20
C THR A 23 1.71 8.03 10.72
N ASN A 24 2.65 7.59 9.88
CA ASN A 24 2.55 7.48 8.42
C ASN A 24 1.49 6.46 7.97
N TYR A 25 0.44 6.29 8.77
CA TYR A 25 -0.63 5.36 8.55
C TYR A 25 -1.81 6.09 7.92
N PHE A 26 -2.27 5.57 6.80
CA PHE A 26 -3.40 6.15 6.08
C PHE A 26 -4.47 5.09 5.89
N PRO A 27 -5.77 5.46 6.02
CA PRO A 27 -6.85 4.54 5.75
C PRO A 27 -6.85 4.21 4.26
N TYR A 28 -6.58 2.95 3.94
CA TYR A 28 -6.72 2.43 2.60
C TYR A 28 -8.10 1.82 2.46
N VAL A 29 -8.81 2.18 1.40
CA VAL A 29 -10.09 1.59 1.05
C VAL A 29 -10.12 1.34 -0.44
N GLN A 30 -10.58 0.15 -0.82
CA GLN A 30 -10.81 -0.27 -2.19
C GLN A 30 -12.25 -0.75 -2.34
N TYR A 31 -12.91 -0.26 -3.37
CA TYR A 31 -14.28 -0.59 -3.74
C TYR A 31 -14.40 -0.52 -5.27
N PRO A 32 -15.39 -1.21 -5.86
CA PRO A 32 -15.65 -1.09 -7.30
C PRO A 32 -16.09 0.32 -7.68
N LYS A 33 -15.75 0.77 -8.89
CA LYS A 33 -16.12 2.11 -9.38
C LYS A 33 -17.64 2.33 -9.49
N ASN A 34 -18.38 1.29 -9.85
CA ASN A 34 -19.83 1.32 -10.00
C ASN A 34 -20.46 0.05 -9.41
N VAL A 35 -21.65 0.18 -8.80
CA VAL A 35 -22.40 -0.96 -8.26
C VAL A 35 -23.87 -0.76 -8.55
N LEU A 36 -24.52 -1.66 -9.30
CA LEU A 36 -25.95 -1.51 -9.58
C LEU A 36 -26.79 -1.81 -8.33
N MET A 37 -27.95 -1.17 -8.24
CA MET A 37 -28.88 -1.40 -7.14
C MET A 37 -29.26 -2.88 -7.03
N GLY A 38 -29.27 -3.40 -5.81
CA GLY A 38 -29.54 -4.81 -5.52
C GLY A 38 -28.38 -5.76 -5.82
N GLN A 39 -27.21 -5.28 -6.26
CA GLN A 39 -26.01 -6.10 -6.39
C GLN A 39 -25.22 -6.18 -5.08
N ASN A 40 -24.57 -7.33 -4.88
CA ASN A 40 -23.57 -7.48 -3.84
C ASN A 40 -22.23 -6.92 -4.34
N PHE A 41 -21.52 -6.24 -3.47
CA PHE A 41 -20.17 -5.78 -3.73
C PHE A 41 -19.33 -5.82 -2.45
N THR A 42 -18.02 -5.88 -2.62
CA THR A 42 -17.08 -5.97 -1.51
C THR A 42 -16.30 -4.67 -1.38
N ILE A 43 -16.17 -4.18 -0.15
CA ILE A 43 -15.27 -3.10 0.21
C ILE A 43 -14.13 -3.71 1.01
N THR A 44 -12.90 -3.56 0.52
CA THR A 44 -11.69 -3.94 1.24
C THR A 44 -11.08 -2.70 1.85
N PHE A 45 -10.69 -2.77 3.12
CA PHE A 45 -10.12 -1.65 3.85
C PHE A 45 -9.02 -2.11 4.81
N GLY A 46 -8.16 -1.19 5.21
CA GLY A 46 -7.11 -1.45 6.18
C GLY A 46 -6.36 -0.17 6.51
N LEU A 47 -5.48 -0.25 7.50
CA LEU A 47 -4.61 0.85 7.86
C LEU A 47 -3.23 0.58 7.26
N ALA A 48 -2.91 1.27 6.17
CA ALA A 48 -1.71 1.02 5.41
C ALA A 48 -0.53 1.85 5.95
N SER A 49 0.67 1.27 5.93
CA SER A 49 1.92 1.87 6.42
C SER A 49 2.94 2.15 5.32
N ASN A 50 2.85 1.44 4.20
CA ASN A 50 3.58 1.76 2.98
C ASN A 50 2.59 1.64 1.81
N VAL A 51 2.64 2.60 0.89
CA VAL A 51 2.01 2.52 -0.42
C VAL A 51 3.01 2.97 -1.46
N ILE A 52 3.35 2.05 -2.35
CA ILE A 52 4.05 2.32 -3.60
C ILE A 52 3.05 2.00 -4.71
N ASN A 53 2.93 2.89 -5.68
CA ASN A 53 2.08 2.71 -6.86
C ASN A 53 2.78 3.38 -8.05
N SER A 54 3.88 2.77 -8.47
CA SER A 54 4.83 3.33 -9.44
C SER A 54 5.46 2.20 -10.24
N THR A 55 5.76 2.45 -11.51
CA THR A 55 6.61 1.60 -12.35
C THR A 55 8.02 2.18 -12.51
N ASN A 56 8.28 3.33 -11.88
CA ASN A 56 9.61 3.92 -11.71
C ASN A 56 10.13 3.47 -10.35
N PHE A 57 10.99 2.46 -10.37
CA PHE A 57 11.60 1.87 -9.18
C PHE A 57 12.72 2.76 -8.64
N GLU A 58 12.82 2.88 -7.33
CA GLU A 58 13.85 3.65 -6.63
C GLU A 58 15.26 3.08 -6.90
N TYR A 59 15.37 1.75 -6.96
CA TYR A 59 16.63 1.05 -7.17
C TYR A 59 16.51 0.01 -8.29
N ALA A 60 17.61 -0.15 -9.02
CA ALA A 60 17.75 -1.16 -10.06
C ALA A 60 19.18 -1.69 -10.06
N THR A 61 19.36 -2.97 -10.38
CA THR A 61 20.71 -3.52 -10.60
C THR A 61 21.44 -2.70 -11.67
N PRO A 62 22.69 -2.26 -11.42
CA PRO A 62 23.50 -1.59 -12.44
C PRO A 62 23.58 -2.40 -13.74
N GLY A 63 23.39 -1.73 -14.87
CA GLY A 63 23.37 -2.39 -16.19
C GLY A 63 21.99 -2.86 -16.67
N THR A 64 20.94 -2.72 -15.85
CA THR A 64 19.55 -2.91 -16.31
C THR A 64 19.26 -1.94 -17.46
N LYS A 65 18.75 -2.47 -18.58
CA LYS A 65 18.43 -1.69 -19.76
C LYS A 65 16.95 -1.33 -19.79
N ILE A 66 16.66 -0.07 -20.06
CA ILE A 66 15.31 0.38 -20.37
C ILE A 66 15.10 0.22 -21.88
N VAL A 67 14.06 -0.50 -22.26
CA VAL A 67 13.71 -0.79 -23.65
C VAL A 67 12.30 -0.32 -23.96
N ASN A 68 12.02 0.02 -25.21
CA ASN A 68 10.66 0.37 -25.65
C ASN A 68 10.03 -0.86 -26.31
N ILE A 69 8.91 -1.33 -25.74
CA ILE A 69 8.12 -2.45 -26.25
C ILE A 69 6.73 -1.94 -26.57
N SER A 70 6.42 -1.81 -27.86
CA SER A 70 5.09 -1.41 -28.34
C SER A 70 4.57 -0.11 -27.69
N SER A 71 5.43 0.90 -27.51
CA SER A 71 5.15 2.17 -26.84
C SER A 71 5.05 2.10 -25.31
N ASN A 72 5.33 0.96 -24.70
CA ASN A 72 5.46 0.81 -23.25
C ASN A 72 6.92 0.72 -22.83
N THR A 73 7.21 1.13 -21.60
CA THR A 73 8.54 0.99 -20.99
C THR A 73 8.72 -0.45 -20.53
N GLY A 74 9.72 -1.13 -21.06
CA GLY A 74 10.18 -2.44 -20.61
C GLY A 74 11.55 -2.34 -19.94
N TYR A 75 11.83 -3.30 -19.08
CA TYR A 75 13.10 -3.45 -18.39
C TYR A 75 13.72 -4.79 -18.76
N GLN A 76 14.97 -4.77 -19.22
CA GLN A 76 15.73 -5.93 -19.62
C GLN A 76 16.93 -6.11 -18.68
N GLY A 77 17.09 -7.32 -18.15
CA GLY A 77 18.19 -7.68 -17.27
C GLY A 77 18.97 -8.90 -17.74
N PHE A 78 19.83 -9.39 -16.86
CA PHE A 78 20.48 -10.69 -16.92
C PHE A 78 20.12 -11.51 -15.68
N GLY A 79 20.69 -12.71 -15.56
CA GLY A 79 20.54 -13.55 -14.38
C GLY A 79 20.78 -12.77 -13.09
N GLY A 80 19.78 -12.77 -12.21
CA GLY A 80 19.85 -12.11 -10.91
C GLY A 80 19.61 -10.60 -10.89
N TYR A 81 19.15 -10.01 -12.00
CA TYR A 81 18.84 -8.57 -12.06
C TYR A 81 17.47 -8.28 -11.49
N TRP A 82 17.34 -7.12 -10.85
CA TRP A 82 16.15 -6.72 -10.11
C TRP A 82 15.87 -5.21 -10.21
N LEU A 83 14.62 -4.87 -9.93
CA LEU A 83 14.09 -3.51 -9.75
C LEU A 83 13.32 -3.50 -8.44
N VAL A 84 13.63 -2.63 -7.49
CA VAL A 84 12.99 -2.64 -6.17
C VAL A 84 12.79 -1.25 -5.59
N ASP A 85 11.84 -1.17 -4.66
CA ASP A 85 11.60 -0.01 -3.82
C ASP A 85 11.81 -0.39 -2.34
N LYS A 86 12.19 0.60 -1.53
CA LYS A 86 12.31 0.40 -0.08
C LYS A 86 10.94 0.29 0.58
N ILE A 87 10.82 -0.65 1.52
CA ILE A 87 9.61 -0.87 2.32
C ILE A 87 9.95 -0.99 3.80
N ASN A 88 8.96 -0.77 4.66
CA ASN A 88 9.11 -0.94 6.11
C ASN A 88 8.01 -1.84 6.70
N LEU A 89 8.38 -3.04 7.15
CA LEU A 89 7.43 -4.00 7.73
C LEU A 89 7.40 -4.02 9.27
N THR A 90 8.05 -3.07 9.95
CA THR A 90 8.25 -3.09 11.42
C THR A 90 6.95 -3.32 12.22
N ASN A 91 5.86 -2.68 11.79
CA ASN A 91 4.54 -2.74 12.44
C ASN A 91 3.47 -3.38 11.55
N ALA A 92 3.83 -3.81 10.33
CA ALA A 92 2.90 -4.43 9.40
C ALA A 92 2.72 -5.91 9.72
N SER A 93 1.55 -6.46 9.42
CA SER A 93 1.26 -7.90 9.51
C SER A 93 0.90 -8.52 8.16
N GLU A 94 0.69 -7.69 7.15
CA GLU A 94 0.36 -8.11 5.78
C GLU A 94 1.09 -7.20 4.79
N LEU A 95 1.58 -7.81 3.71
CA LEU A 95 2.20 -7.15 2.58
C LEU A 95 1.54 -7.70 1.31
N ILE A 96 1.04 -6.81 0.46
CA ILE A 96 0.45 -7.14 -0.83
C ILE A 96 1.34 -6.51 -1.90
N VAL A 97 1.84 -7.35 -2.81
CA VAL A 97 2.61 -6.91 -3.98
C VAL A 97 1.83 -7.27 -5.22
N SER A 98 1.52 -6.28 -6.05
CA SER A 98 0.70 -6.40 -7.24
C SER A 98 1.47 -5.92 -8.46
N PHE A 99 1.36 -6.68 -9.54
CA PHE A 99 1.91 -6.39 -10.85
C PHE A 99 0.80 -6.51 -11.90
N TYR A 100 0.75 -5.55 -12.82
CA TYR A 100 -0.02 -5.65 -14.05
C TYR A 100 0.89 -5.34 -15.23
N GLY A 101 0.93 -6.24 -16.20
CA GLY A 101 1.84 -6.12 -17.34
C GLY A 101 2.10 -7.47 -17.99
N GLU A 102 3.29 -7.62 -18.58
CA GLU A 102 3.69 -8.86 -19.23
C GLU A 102 5.20 -9.14 -19.09
N ARG A 103 5.57 -10.40 -19.31
CA ARG A 103 6.96 -10.84 -19.46
C ARG A 103 7.19 -11.39 -20.87
N ILE A 104 8.36 -11.10 -21.42
CA ILE A 104 8.82 -11.57 -22.72
C ILE A 104 10.12 -12.35 -22.49
N GLY A 105 10.01 -13.68 -22.56
CA GLY A 105 11.13 -14.58 -22.24
C GLY A 105 11.47 -14.62 -20.75
N GLY A 106 12.73 -14.90 -20.44
CA GLY A 106 13.23 -15.03 -19.08
C GLY A 106 12.96 -16.39 -18.45
N ALA A 107 13.93 -16.95 -17.73
CA ALA A 107 13.75 -18.22 -17.02
C ALA A 107 12.90 -18.03 -15.75
N ASN A 108 13.25 -17.06 -14.91
CA ASN A 108 12.65 -16.85 -13.58
C ASN A 108 12.37 -15.37 -13.24
N PRO A 109 11.76 -14.54 -14.11
CA PRO A 109 11.25 -13.26 -13.67
C PRO A 109 10.10 -13.44 -12.68
N GLY A 110 9.88 -12.48 -11.78
CA GLY A 110 8.83 -12.59 -10.77
C GLY A 110 8.81 -11.48 -9.73
N ILE A 111 7.88 -11.56 -8.78
CA ILE A 111 7.87 -10.68 -7.62
C ILE A 111 8.98 -11.12 -6.66
N VAL A 112 9.81 -10.18 -6.22
CA VAL A 112 10.92 -10.43 -5.31
C VAL A 112 10.84 -9.59 -4.04
N LEU A 113 11.29 -10.16 -2.93
CA LEU A 113 11.54 -9.48 -1.66
C LEU A 113 12.99 -9.71 -1.23
N TYR A 114 13.64 -8.65 -0.74
CA TYR A 114 15.00 -8.74 -0.19
C TYR A 114 15.06 -8.22 1.24
N SER A 115 16.00 -8.74 2.02
CA SER A 115 16.26 -8.30 3.38
C SER A 115 16.86 -6.89 3.45
N ASN A 116 16.77 -6.25 4.62
CA ASN A 116 17.28 -4.90 4.88
C ASN A 116 18.80 -4.77 4.70
N ASN A 117 19.55 -5.88 4.79
CA ASN A 117 21.00 -5.92 4.59
C ASN A 117 21.41 -6.30 3.16
N PHE A 118 20.48 -6.31 2.22
CA PHE A 118 20.77 -6.55 0.81
C PHE A 118 21.58 -5.40 0.20
N ASN A 119 22.68 -5.72 -0.47
CA ASN A 119 23.53 -4.75 -1.16
C ASN A 119 22.92 -4.38 -2.52
N LEU A 120 22.53 -3.12 -2.68
CA LEU A 120 21.88 -2.61 -3.90
C LEU A 120 22.86 -2.42 -5.08
N GLU A 121 24.16 -2.59 -4.86
CA GLU A 121 25.17 -2.52 -5.92
C GLU A 121 25.45 -3.88 -6.58
N GLU A 122 24.91 -4.96 -6.01
CA GLU A 122 25.16 -6.34 -6.44
C GLU A 122 23.89 -7.01 -7.01
N THR A 123 24.07 -8.12 -7.72
CA THR A 123 22.97 -9.00 -8.12
C THR A 123 22.42 -9.78 -6.93
N ASP A 124 21.34 -10.50 -7.14
CA ASP A 124 20.78 -11.41 -6.14
C ASP A 124 21.68 -12.63 -5.85
N GLY A 125 21.38 -13.37 -4.78
CA GLY A 125 22.15 -14.52 -4.29
C GLY A 125 23.28 -14.15 -3.35
N GLN A 126 23.12 -13.06 -2.60
CA GLN A 126 24.15 -12.53 -1.72
C GLN A 126 24.27 -13.36 -0.44
N SER A 127 25.50 -13.61 0.01
CA SER A 127 25.69 -14.31 1.27
C SER A 127 25.21 -13.46 2.45
N GLY A 128 24.51 -14.10 3.40
CA GLY A 128 24.02 -13.43 4.61
C GLY A 128 22.74 -12.61 4.42
N THR A 129 22.11 -12.64 3.24
CA THR A 129 20.82 -11.99 2.99
C THR A 129 19.68 -13.01 3.01
N TYR A 130 18.44 -12.49 3.01
CA TYR A 130 17.24 -13.28 2.72
C TYR A 130 16.59 -12.78 1.45
N GLU A 131 16.26 -13.72 0.57
CA GLU A 131 15.70 -13.41 -0.73
C GLU A 131 14.51 -14.34 -0.99
N ILE A 132 13.39 -13.76 -1.42
CA ILE A 132 12.17 -14.51 -1.74
C ILE A 132 11.75 -14.12 -3.13
N LEU A 133 11.74 -15.08 -4.04
CA LEU A 133 11.27 -14.88 -5.40
C LEU A 133 10.05 -15.77 -5.67
N VAL A 134 8.92 -15.12 -5.93
CA VAL A 134 7.74 -15.77 -6.48
C VAL A 134 7.83 -15.65 -7.99
N ALA A 135 8.48 -16.63 -8.62
CA ALA A 135 8.76 -16.63 -10.05
C ALA A 135 7.49 -16.92 -10.86
N TRP A 136 7.31 -16.18 -11.94
CA TRP A 136 6.21 -16.33 -12.89
C TRP A 136 6.27 -17.64 -13.68
N GLY A 137 7.40 -18.36 -13.61
CA GLY A 137 7.53 -19.75 -14.05
C GLY A 137 6.83 -20.78 -13.15
N GLY A 138 6.20 -20.37 -12.04
CA GLY A 138 5.48 -21.26 -11.14
C GLY A 138 6.35 -21.83 -10.01
N ILE A 139 7.44 -21.14 -9.66
CA ILE A 139 8.39 -21.59 -8.63
C ILE A 139 8.50 -20.54 -7.52
N LEU A 140 8.47 -20.98 -6.27
CA LEU A 140 8.90 -20.20 -5.11
C LEU A 140 10.38 -20.52 -4.85
N TRP A 141 11.24 -19.55 -5.08
CA TRP A 141 12.65 -19.62 -4.74
C TRP A 141 12.90 -18.90 -3.43
N LEU A 142 13.73 -19.51 -2.56
CA LEU A 142 14.19 -18.91 -1.33
C LEU A 142 15.71 -18.95 -1.28
N ASP A 143 16.33 -17.84 -0.88
CA ASP A 143 17.69 -17.83 -0.37
C ASP A 143 17.65 -17.61 1.15
N LYS A 144 18.28 -18.54 1.88
CA LYS A 144 18.36 -18.52 3.34
C LYS A 144 19.81 -18.57 3.79
N LEU A 145 20.54 -17.47 3.62
CA LEU A 145 21.93 -17.28 4.04
C LEU A 145 22.97 -18.17 3.34
N ASN A 146 22.55 -19.32 2.79
CA ASN A 146 23.38 -20.41 2.28
C ASN A 146 23.09 -20.73 0.79
N GLY A 147 22.30 -19.89 0.11
CA GLY A 147 22.01 -20.01 -1.31
C GLY A 147 20.56 -20.37 -1.64
N TYR A 148 20.26 -20.25 -2.94
CA TYR A 148 18.96 -20.48 -3.52
C TYR A 148 18.53 -21.96 -3.56
N PHE A 149 17.27 -22.21 -3.20
CA PHE A 149 16.60 -23.49 -3.47
C PHE A 149 15.13 -23.28 -3.84
N ALA A 150 14.58 -24.22 -4.62
CA ALA A 150 13.17 -24.22 -4.98
C ALA A 150 12.34 -24.80 -3.83
N ALA A 151 11.58 -23.95 -3.14
CA ALA A 151 10.74 -24.34 -2.03
C ALA A 151 9.41 -24.96 -2.49
N ILE A 152 8.84 -24.44 -3.58
CA ILE A 152 7.62 -24.94 -4.23
C ILE A 152 7.80 -24.82 -5.74
N SER A 153 7.45 -25.84 -6.51
CA SER A 153 7.55 -25.85 -7.99
C SER A 153 6.21 -25.94 -8.72
N THR A 154 5.10 -25.74 -8.01
CA THR A 154 3.73 -25.92 -8.50
C THR A 154 2.87 -24.66 -8.34
N LEU A 155 3.49 -23.48 -8.22
CA LEU A 155 2.74 -22.23 -8.18
C LEU A 155 2.09 -21.92 -9.53
N PRO A 156 0.99 -21.14 -9.57
CA PRO A 156 0.38 -20.73 -10.84
C PRO A 156 1.38 -19.94 -11.69
N THR A 157 1.48 -20.31 -12.96
CA THR A 157 2.33 -19.63 -13.94
C THR A 157 1.69 -18.33 -14.43
N PHE A 158 2.53 -17.42 -14.89
CA PHE A 158 2.12 -16.11 -15.39
C PHE A 158 2.92 -15.72 -16.62
N SER A 159 2.26 -15.06 -17.56
CA SER A 159 2.88 -14.47 -18.75
C SER A 159 2.42 -13.04 -18.99
N SER A 160 1.12 -12.76 -18.80
CA SER A 160 0.55 -11.42 -18.92
C SER A 160 -0.73 -11.25 -18.09
N GLY A 161 -1.06 -9.98 -17.81
CA GLY A 161 -2.23 -9.56 -17.07
C GLY A 161 -1.90 -9.21 -15.61
N ASN A 162 -2.80 -9.56 -14.69
CA ASN A 162 -2.68 -9.26 -13.26
C ASN A 162 -2.03 -10.41 -12.49
N TYR A 163 -1.02 -10.08 -11.69
CA TYR A 163 -0.36 -10.99 -10.75
C TYR A 163 -0.25 -10.32 -9.38
N THR A 164 -0.78 -10.93 -8.33
CA THR A 164 -0.69 -10.38 -6.97
C THR A 164 -0.27 -11.46 -6.00
N VAL A 165 0.64 -11.13 -5.09
CA VAL A 165 1.04 -12.01 -3.99
C VAL A 165 0.70 -11.33 -2.68
N ILE A 166 0.08 -12.08 -1.78
CA ILE A 166 -0.17 -11.67 -0.40
C ILE A 166 0.81 -12.43 0.50
N PHE A 167 1.60 -11.68 1.25
CA PHE A 167 2.47 -12.16 2.30
C PHE A 167 1.91 -11.78 3.66
N LYS A 168 2.10 -12.64 4.67
CA LYS A 168 1.65 -12.39 6.05
C LYS A 168 2.75 -12.67 7.06
N ASP A 169 2.73 -11.92 8.15
CA ASP A 169 3.45 -12.25 9.38
C ASP A 169 2.71 -13.39 10.10
N VAL A 170 3.33 -14.57 10.14
CA VAL A 170 2.84 -15.72 10.90
C VAL A 170 3.90 -16.10 11.91
N ASN A 171 3.69 -15.72 13.17
CA ASN A 171 4.62 -15.95 14.28
C ASN A 171 6.01 -15.36 14.03
N SER A 172 6.08 -14.09 13.61
CA SER A 172 7.33 -13.36 13.26
C SER A 172 8.07 -13.89 12.03
N SER A 173 7.42 -14.75 11.24
CA SER A 173 7.98 -15.37 10.05
C SER A 173 7.14 -15.03 8.81
N LEU A 174 7.83 -14.78 7.69
CA LEU A 174 7.21 -14.45 6.42
C LEU A 174 6.52 -15.69 5.83
N CYS A 175 5.22 -15.56 5.57
CA CYS A 175 4.41 -16.58 4.92
C CYS A 175 3.93 -16.08 3.55
N VAL A 176 4.17 -16.86 2.50
CA VAL A 176 3.54 -16.67 1.18
C VAL A 176 2.12 -17.21 1.28
N TYR A 177 1.14 -16.32 1.46
CA TYR A 177 -0.20 -16.72 1.86
C TYR A 177 -1.06 -17.11 0.67
N SER A 178 -1.13 -16.25 -0.36
CA SER A 178 -1.93 -16.51 -1.56
C SER A 178 -1.37 -15.77 -2.77
N ILE A 179 -1.67 -16.30 -3.95
CA ILE A 179 -1.32 -15.72 -5.24
C ILE A 179 -2.59 -15.56 -6.05
N THR A 180 -2.79 -14.41 -6.67
CA THR A 180 -3.90 -14.16 -7.59
C THR A 180 -3.35 -13.92 -8.99
N VAL A 181 -3.83 -14.70 -9.96
CA VAL A 181 -3.47 -14.58 -11.38
C VAL A 181 -4.73 -14.37 -12.19
N ASN A 182 -4.85 -13.24 -12.90
CA ASN A 182 -5.95 -12.95 -13.82
C ASN A 182 -7.36 -13.22 -13.24
N SER A 183 -7.56 -12.87 -11.96
CA SER A 183 -8.79 -13.06 -11.15
C SER A 183 -8.93 -14.40 -10.41
N SER A 184 -8.11 -15.40 -10.72
CA SER A 184 -8.08 -16.68 -9.99
C SER A 184 -7.16 -16.58 -8.78
N THR A 185 -7.67 -16.89 -7.59
CA THR A 185 -6.89 -16.86 -6.35
C THR A 185 -6.52 -18.27 -5.90
N TYR A 186 -5.23 -18.49 -5.68
CA TYR A 186 -4.62 -19.75 -5.26
C TYR A 186 -4.08 -19.59 -3.85
N LEU A 187 -4.54 -20.45 -2.95
CA LEU A 187 -4.08 -20.45 -1.57
C LEU A 187 -2.77 -21.25 -1.48
N VAL A 188 -1.72 -20.63 -0.92
CA VAL A 188 -0.37 -21.24 -0.82
C VAL A 188 -0.05 -21.59 0.64
N LYS A 189 -0.21 -20.63 1.57
CA LYS A 189 0.08 -20.78 3.01
C LYS A 189 1.44 -21.41 3.33
N TYR A 190 2.48 -21.03 2.60
CA TYR A 190 3.82 -21.54 2.82
C TYR A 190 4.61 -20.62 3.76
N ASN A 191 4.97 -21.12 4.93
CA ASN A 191 5.83 -20.40 5.87
C ASN A 191 7.30 -20.57 5.47
N THR A 192 7.96 -19.46 5.12
CA THR A 192 9.34 -19.48 4.65
C THR A 192 10.35 -19.69 5.77
N GLY A 193 10.01 -19.37 7.03
CA GLY A 193 10.99 -19.32 8.13
C GLY A 193 11.90 -18.09 8.10
N ILE A 194 11.76 -17.20 7.10
CA ILE A 194 12.51 -15.94 7.02
C ILE A 194 11.87 -14.93 7.98
N PRO A 195 12.64 -14.24 8.84
CA PRO A 195 12.07 -13.28 9.78
C PRO A 195 11.30 -12.15 9.08
N TRP A 196 10.04 -11.94 9.43
CA TRP A 196 9.17 -10.95 8.76
C TRP A 196 9.78 -9.55 8.71
N LYS A 197 10.32 -9.10 9.85
CA LYS A 197 10.92 -7.76 10.01
C LYS A 197 12.30 -7.63 9.35
N SER A 198 12.87 -8.72 8.83
CA SER A 198 14.14 -8.65 8.12
C SER A 198 13.99 -8.09 6.70
N ILE A 199 12.78 -8.11 6.12
CA ILE A 199 12.52 -7.64 4.75
C ILE A 199 12.54 -6.12 4.69
N GLY A 200 13.27 -5.59 3.72
CA GLY A 200 13.48 -4.15 3.49
C GLY A 200 13.14 -3.66 2.09
N TYR A 201 13.02 -4.57 1.12
CA TYR A 201 12.78 -4.21 -0.28
C TYR A 201 11.76 -5.14 -0.91
N ALA A 202 10.97 -4.58 -1.84
CA ALA A 202 10.03 -5.32 -2.67
C ALA A 202 10.08 -4.82 -4.11
N GLY A 203 9.91 -5.73 -5.07
CA GLY A 203 10.02 -5.37 -6.47
C GLY A 203 9.86 -6.53 -7.43
N ILE A 204 10.57 -6.43 -8.55
CA ILE A 204 10.54 -7.38 -9.66
C ILE A 204 11.95 -7.89 -9.93
N ARG A 205 12.11 -9.22 -10.00
CA ARG A 205 13.29 -9.84 -10.61
C ARG A 205 13.05 -9.94 -12.12
N LEU A 206 14.02 -9.47 -12.91
CA LEU A 206 13.96 -9.45 -14.38
C LEU A 206 14.49 -10.75 -14.99
N ASP A 207 15.54 -11.31 -14.38
CA ASP A 207 16.34 -12.39 -14.97
C ASP A 207 16.78 -12.03 -16.42
N ASN A 208 17.05 -13.01 -17.27
CA ASN A 208 17.46 -12.82 -18.67
C ASN A 208 16.33 -12.47 -19.66
N GLY A 209 15.17 -11.99 -19.17
CA GLY A 209 14.02 -11.61 -19.98
C GLY A 209 13.79 -10.11 -20.09
N ILE A 210 12.65 -9.73 -20.67
CA ILE A 210 12.13 -8.36 -20.63
C ILE A 210 10.83 -8.38 -19.82
N VAL A 211 10.70 -7.47 -18.87
CA VAL A 211 9.47 -7.24 -18.11
C VAL A 211 8.89 -5.89 -18.49
N VAL A 212 7.60 -5.86 -18.82
CA VAL A 212 6.87 -4.64 -19.17
C VAL A 212 5.82 -4.35 -18.08
N PRO A 213 6.17 -3.59 -17.03
CA PRO A 213 5.21 -3.20 -15.99
C PRO A 213 4.32 -2.06 -16.49
N LEU A 214 3.03 -2.31 -16.59
CA LEU A 214 2.02 -1.26 -16.82
C LEU A 214 1.52 -0.65 -15.50
N SER A 215 1.55 -1.43 -14.43
CA SER A 215 1.34 -0.98 -13.06
C SER A 215 2.08 -1.90 -12.10
N PHE A 216 2.66 -1.32 -11.06
CA PHE A 216 3.26 -2.06 -9.95
C PHE A 216 2.86 -1.37 -8.65
N GLY A 217 2.50 -2.17 -7.66
CA GLY A 217 2.00 -1.66 -6.39
C GLY A 217 2.44 -2.50 -5.22
N VAL A 218 2.88 -1.83 -4.15
CA VAL A 218 3.22 -2.47 -2.87
C VAL A 218 2.43 -1.81 -1.78
N LYS A 219 1.74 -2.61 -0.97
CA LYS A 219 0.92 -2.13 0.16
C LYS A 219 1.19 -2.97 1.37
N SER A 220 1.50 -2.35 2.50
CA SER A 220 1.60 -3.07 3.77
C SER A 220 0.63 -2.52 4.80
N PHE A 221 0.05 -3.40 5.58
CA PHE A 221 -1.05 -3.08 6.49
C PHE A 221 -0.68 -3.42 7.92
N ILE A 222 -0.99 -2.53 8.84
CA ILE A 222 -0.79 -2.74 10.27
C ILE A 222 -2.04 -3.34 10.90
N PRO A 223 -1.89 -4.08 12.00
CA PRO A 223 -3.02 -4.50 12.80
C PRO A 223 -3.76 -3.31 13.44
N ALA A 224 -5.08 -3.25 13.30
CA ALA A 224 -5.88 -2.14 13.79
C ALA A 224 -7.31 -2.55 14.18
N LYS A 225 -7.85 -1.93 15.23
CA LYS A 225 -9.30 -1.97 15.50
C LYS A 225 -10.02 -1.05 14.53
N TYR A 226 -11.14 -1.50 14.00
CA TYR A 226 -11.96 -0.72 13.08
C TYR A 226 -13.44 -0.73 13.49
N ILE A 227 -14.16 0.33 13.11
CA ILE A 227 -15.61 0.43 13.19
C ILE A 227 -16.13 0.87 11.82
N VAL A 228 -17.16 0.19 11.33
CA VAL A 228 -17.88 0.53 10.10
C VAL A 228 -19.27 1.02 10.48
N TYR A 229 -19.63 2.21 10.02
CA TYR A 229 -20.97 2.76 10.09
C TYR A 229 -21.59 2.82 8.69
N ILE A 230 -22.89 2.51 8.61
CA ILE A 230 -23.68 2.71 7.40
C ILE A 230 -24.85 3.61 7.78
N ASN A 231 -24.98 4.75 7.08
CA ASN A 231 -26.01 5.77 7.35
C ASN A 231 -26.05 6.20 8.83
N GLY A 232 -24.89 6.35 9.45
CA GLY A 232 -24.73 6.77 10.85
C GLY A 232 -24.97 5.68 11.90
N LYS A 233 -25.37 4.46 11.50
CA LYS A 233 -25.55 3.33 12.42
C LYS A 233 -24.35 2.39 12.36
N GLU A 234 -23.89 1.92 13.52
CA GLU A 234 -22.85 0.89 13.59
C GLU A 234 -23.30 -0.37 12.85
N TYR A 235 -22.47 -0.82 11.91
CA TYR A 235 -22.70 -2.02 11.11
C TYR A 235 -21.76 -3.15 11.54
N ALA A 236 -20.48 -2.84 11.74
CA ALA A 236 -19.49 -3.83 12.14
C ALA A 236 -18.38 -3.20 13.00
N LEU A 237 -17.94 -3.94 14.01
CA LEU A 237 -16.76 -3.65 14.83
C LEU A 237 -15.82 -4.85 14.73
N GLY A 238 -14.52 -4.61 14.61
CA GLY A 238 -13.57 -5.71 14.52
C GLY A 238 -12.11 -5.31 14.70
N TYR A 239 -11.24 -6.29 14.46
CA TYR A 239 -9.80 -6.13 14.45
C TYR A 239 -9.26 -6.67 13.12
N SER A 240 -8.64 -5.81 12.34
CA SER A 240 -7.94 -6.19 11.12
C SER A 240 -6.51 -6.58 11.48
N ASN A 241 -6.06 -7.75 11.03
CA ASN A 241 -4.64 -8.17 11.10
C ASN A 241 -4.02 -8.08 9.70
N GLY A 242 -4.10 -6.89 9.10
CA GLY A 242 -3.84 -6.62 7.69
C GLY A 242 -4.99 -5.84 7.07
N SER A 243 -5.33 -6.14 5.82
CA SER A 243 -6.59 -5.71 5.21
C SER A 243 -7.79 -6.54 5.71
N SER A 244 -8.98 -5.99 5.60
CA SER A 244 -10.26 -6.60 5.98
C SER A 244 -11.32 -6.22 4.96
N SER A 245 -12.42 -6.97 4.89
CA SER A 245 -13.45 -6.74 3.90
C SER A 245 -14.84 -6.89 4.46
N ILE A 246 -15.78 -6.10 3.94
CA ILE A 246 -17.22 -6.27 4.15
C ILE A 246 -17.91 -6.42 2.81
N THR A 247 -18.92 -7.28 2.77
CA THR A 247 -19.79 -7.44 1.59
C THR A 247 -21.13 -6.79 1.87
N LEU A 248 -21.52 -5.87 1.00
CA LEU A 248 -22.74 -5.08 1.15
C LEU A 248 -23.66 -5.30 -0.05
N ARG A 249 -24.96 -5.12 0.20
CA ARG A 249 -26.00 -5.07 -0.83
C ARG A 249 -26.79 -3.78 -0.65
N ILE A 250 -26.82 -2.95 -1.68
CA ILE A 250 -27.41 -1.61 -1.58
C ILE A 250 -28.77 -1.53 -2.28
N PHE A 251 -29.74 -1.00 -1.54
CA PHE A 251 -31.11 -0.78 -2.01
C PHE A 251 -31.51 0.69 -2.06
N SER A 252 -30.70 1.59 -1.50
CA SER A 252 -30.92 3.04 -1.45
C SER A 252 -29.59 3.77 -1.31
N PRO A 253 -29.51 5.08 -1.64
CA PRO A 253 -28.30 5.85 -1.43
C PRO A 253 -27.77 5.67 -0.01
N SER A 254 -26.47 5.40 0.10
CA SER A 254 -25.86 5.01 1.37
C SER A 254 -24.53 5.69 1.58
N VAL A 255 -24.28 6.12 2.82
CA VAL A 255 -23.01 6.67 3.27
C VAL A 255 -22.35 5.68 4.20
N ILE A 256 -21.13 5.28 3.88
CA ILE A 256 -20.33 4.33 4.64
C ILE A 256 -19.17 5.10 5.26
N ASN A 257 -18.99 4.94 6.57
CA ASN A 257 -17.86 5.49 7.29
C ASN A 257 -17.05 4.34 7.90
N ILE A 258 -15.78 4.23 7.52
CA ILE A 258 -14.83 3.27 8.08
C ILE A 258 -13.85 4.06 8.96
N THR A 259 -13.83 3.78 10.25
CA THR A 259 -13.02 4.48 11.25
C THR A 259 -12.03 3.53 11.91
N PHE A 260 -10.82 4.01 12.20
CA PHE A 260 -9.80 3.34 13.00
C PHE A 260 -9.53 4.17 14.27
N PRO A 261 -10.30 3.97 15.36
CA PRO A 261 -10.39 4.93 16.45
C PRO A 261 -9.06 5.23 17.15
N ARG A 262 -8.22 4.20 17.35
CA ARG A 262 -6.91 4.34 18.01
C ARG A 262 -5.96 5.27 17.26
N TYR A 263 -6.13 5.40 15.95
CA TYR A 263 -5.28 6.18 15.07
C TYR A 263 -5.95 7.49 14.63
N TYR A 264 -7.16 7.77 15.10
CA TYR A 264 -7.93 8.97 14.75
C TYR A 264 -8.11 9.19 13.23
N VAL A 265 -8.09 8.11 12.45
CA VAL A 265 -8.30 8.16 10.99
C VAL A 265 -9.63 7.53 10.61
N TYR A 266 -10.26 8.07 9.58
CA TYR A 266 -11.50 7.55 9.03
C TYR A 266 -11.62 7.83 7.53
N LYS A 267 -12.54 7.12 6.87
CA LYS A 267 -12.83 7.26 5.44
C LYS A 267 -14.33 7.25 5.23
N VAL A 268 -14.85 8.22 4.46
CA VAL A 268 -16.28 8.31 4.11
C VAL A 268 -16.45 8.02 2.63
N ILE A 269 -17.35 7.08 2.33
CA ILE A 269 -17.69 6.63 0.98
C ILE A 269 -19.18 6.88 0.79
N THR A 270 -19.54 7.53 -0.32
CA THR A 270 -20.95 7.74 -0.68
C THR A 270 -21.28 6.93 -1.91
N ILE A 271 -22.43 6.27 -1.87
CA ILE A 271 -22.90 5.40 -2.94
C ILE A 271 -24.22 5.95 -3.46
N GLY A 272 -24.20 6.39 -4.72
CA GLY A 272 -25.39 6.81 -5.45
C GLY A 272 -26.18 5.62 -5.98
N THR A 273 -27.47 5.83 -6.25
CA THR A 273 -28.37 4.79 -6.83
C THR A 273 -29.04 5.21 -8.14
N THR A 274 -28.55 6.27 -8.79
CA THR A 274 -29.03 6.66 -10.13
C THR A 274 -28.45 5.74 -11.21
N LYS A 275 -28.89 5.87 -12.48
CA LYS A 275 -28.53 4.97 -13.61
C LYS A 275 -27.01 4.76 -13.82
N SER A 276 -26.18 5.61 -13.22
CA SER A 276 -24.73 5.44 -13.05
C SER A 276 -24.41 5.55 -11.56
N SER A 277 -24.64 4.47 -10.81
CA SER A 277 -24.44 4.39 -9.37
C SER A 277 -22.97 4.52 -9.00
N ASP A 278 -22.57 5.79 -8.88
CA ASP A 278 -21.20 6.20 -8.63
C ASP A 278 -20.86 6.02 -7.14
N ILE A 279 -19.66 5.50 -6.90
CA ILE A 279 -19.06 5.39 -5.58
C ILE A 279 -17.89 6.36 -5.52
N HIS A 280 -18.05 7.43 -4.73
CA HIS A 280 -17.02 8.45 -4.55
C HIS A 280 -16.65 8.66 -3.09
N GLU A 281 -15.43 9.12 -2.89
CA GLU A 281 -14.93 9.51 -1.57
C GLU A 281 -15.42 10.91 -1.25
N ASN A 282 -16.02 11.07 -0.07
CA ASN A 282 -16.29 12.40 0.46
C ASN A 282 -15.11 12.82 1.33
N PHE A 283 -14.35 13.80 0.87
CA PHE A 283 -13.43 14.50 1.74
C PHE A 283 -14.23 15.30 2.76
N PRO A 284 -13.81 15.34 4.03
CA PRO A 284 -14.50 16.11 5.06
C PRO A 284 -14.24 17.60 4.86
N ILE A 285 -14.95 18.18 3.90
CA ILE A 285 -14.90 19.60 3.53
C ILE A 285 -15.08 20.49 4.78
N LEU A 286 -15.93 20.05 5.73
CA LEU A 286 -16.21 20.80 6.95
C LEU A 286 -14.96 21.07 7.81
N GLN A 287 -14.05 20.10 7.96
CA GLN A 287 -12.85 20.29 8.79
C GLN A 287 -11.86 21.25 8.12
N TYR A 288 -11.70 21.16 6.80
CA TYR A 288 -10.92 22.13 6.05
C TYR A 288 -11.53 23.52 6.11
N ILE A 289 -12.84 23.64 5.96
CA ILE A 289 -13.55 24.92 6.11
C ILE A 289 -13.33 25.50 7.51
N LEU A 290 -13.44 24.69 8.57
CA LEU A 290 -13.21 25.14 9.95
C LEU A 290 -11.77 25.60 10.18
N ILE A 291 -10.77 24.90 9.62
CA ILE A 291 -9.36 25.31 9.67
C ILE A 291 -9.16 26.63 8.91
N ILE A 292 -9.72 26.76 7.71
CA ILE A 292 -9.64 27.98 6.90
C ILE A 292 -10.29 29.16 7.65
N ILE A 293 -11.48 28.97 8.21
CA ILE A 293 -12.19 29.97 9.01
C ILE A 293 -11.34 30.38 10.21
N ALA A 294 -10.73 29.42 10.92
CA ALA A 294 -9.85 29.71 12.05
C ALA A 294 -8.64 30.54 11.64
N ILE A 295 -7.96 30.18 10.54
CA ILE A 295 -6.81 30.92 9.99
C ILE A 295 -7.22 32.36 9.64
N VAL A 296 -8.37 32.55 8.99
CA VAL A 296 -8.89 33.87 8.64
C VAL A 296 -9.16 34.72 9.88
N PHE A 297 -9.80 34.17 10.91
CA PHE A 297 -10.06 34.90 12.15
C PHE A 297 -8.77 35.28 12.90
N ILE A 298 -7.77 34.38 12.92
CA ILE A 298 -6.46 34.68 13.50
C ILE A 298 -5.79 35.82 12.72
N GLY A 299 -5.77 35.75 11.39
CA GLY A 299 -5.19 36.79 10.54
C GLY A 299 -5.85 38.17 10.73
N LEU A 300 -7.19 38.21 10.80
CA LEU A 300 -7.94 39.44 11.07
C LEU A 300 -7.65 40.02 12.46
N SER A 301 -7.51 39.17 13.47
CA SER A 301 -7.17 39.57 14.83
C SER A 301 -5.78 40.23 14.89
N ILE A 302 -4.78 39.61 14.27
CA ILE A 302 -3.41 40.15 14.19
C ILE A 302 -3.40 41.48 13.43
N TRP A 303 -4.08 41.56 12.28
CA TRP A 303 -4.16 42.78 11.47
C TRP A 303 -4.75 43.94 12.25
N ARG A 304 -5.84 43.71 12.99
CA ARG A 304 -6.48 44.72 13.84
C ARG A 304 -5.56 45.20 14.96
N GLU A 305 -4.79 44.30 15.59
CA GLU A 305 -3.85 44.68 16.64
C GLU A 305 -2.65 45.48 16.10
N ILE A 306 -2.21 45.21 14.86
CA ILE A 306 -1.18 46.03 14.18
C ILE A 306 -1.69 47.43 13.89
N LEU A 307 -2.92 47.56 13.37
CA LEU A 307 -3.52 48.87 13.07
C LEU A 307 -3.68 49.73 14.33
N ASN A 308 -4.15 49.15 15.43
CA ASN A 308 -4.35 49.87 16.69
C ASN A 308 -3.05 50.32 17.38
N LYS A 309 -1.88 49.79 16.99
CA LYS A 309 -0.57 50.24 17.50
C LYS A 309 0.05 51.38 16.68
N LYS A 310 -0.52 51.69 15.51
CA LYS A 310 -0.06 52.80 14.65
C LYS A 310 -0.79 54.13 14.92
N THR A 311 -1.85 54.10 15.73
CA THR A 311 -2.54 55.25 16.31
C THR A 311 -2.09 55.46 17.74
#